data_AF-A0A1W1ZLM5-F1
#
_entry.id   AF-A0A1W1ZLM5-F1
#
_cell.length_a   1.000
_cell.length_b   1.000
_cell.length_c   1.000
_cell.angle_alpha   90.00
_cell.angle_beta   90.00
_cell.angle_gamma   90.00
#
_symmetry.space_group_name_H-M   'P 1'
#
loop_
_entity.id
_entity.type
_entity.pdbx_description
1 polymer ?
#
loop_
_entity_poly.entity_id
_entity_poly.type
_entity_poly.pdbx_seq_one_letter_code
_entity_poly.pdbx_strand_id
1 'polypeptide(L)'
;MILAVLAAVPETLPVERRHGGGLRAFVTSGRQVLRQRRYIGYVLVSGAAMGAVFAYVATSAFVLQSMNGMSPVVYSADFAANAAGMTAAALIAARLAGVAMLAGALWWDTPLLLAIVCFAVLMTAQGLIGPNGGALASAEVPEHPGTGSAVLGFVQWIAAGVIAPIAGLGGEHTAVPMALLMITCVALSMVGLLILAPTREDVPRINGALA
;
A
#
# COMPACT_ATOMS: atom_id res chain seq x y z
N MET A 1 11.33 2.03 -20.72
CA MET A 1 9.86 1.94 -20.48
C MET A 1 9.07 2.94 -21.32
N ILE A 2 9.36 4.24 -21.27
CA ILE A 2 8.62 5.28 -22.03
C ILE A 2 8.57 5.00 -23.54
N LEU A 3 9.72 4.72 -24.16
CA LEU A 3 9.78 4.38 -25.59
C LEU A 3 8.98 3.11 -25.95
N ALA A 4 8.94 2.13 -25.05
CA ALA A 4 8.19 0.90 -25.25
C ALA A 4 6.67 1.13 -25.16
N VAL A 5 6.22 2.01 -24.23
CA VAL A 5 4.82 2.42 -24.15
C VAL A 5 4.39 3.16 -25.41
N LEU A 6 5.23 4.09 -25.90
CA LEU A 6 4.94 4.85 -27.13
C LEU A 6 4.85 3.97 -28.38
N ALA A 7 5.60 2.86 -28.42
CA ALA A 7 5.63 1.97 -29.58
C ALA A 7 4.59 0.83 -29.53
N ALA A 8 4.21 0.36 -28.34
CA ALA A 8 3.44 -0.88 -28.19
C ALA A 8 2.06 -0.70 -27.53
N VAL A 9 1.78 0.44 -26.87
CA VAL A 9 0.49 0.68 -26.21
C VAL A 9 -0.35 1.62 -27.09
N PRO A 10 -1.43 1.12 -27.72
CA PRO A 10 -2.32 1.96 -28.51
C PRO A 10 -3.05 2.99 -27.61
N GLU A 11 -3.26 4.19 -28.13
CA GLU A 11 -4.01 5.25 -27.44
C GLU A 11 -5.47 4.80 -27.25
N THR A 12 -5.87 4.58 -26.01
CA THR A 12 -7.20 4.07 -25.65
C THR A 12 -8.26 5.17 -25.55
N LEU A 13 -7.87 6.45 -25.47
CA LEU A 13 -8.80 7.56 -25.25
C LEU A 13 -9.28 8.19 -26.58
N PRO A 14 -10.61 8.37 -26.79
CA PRO A 14 -11.17 9.10 -27.93
C PRO A 14 -10.58 10.50 -28.03
N VAL A 15 -10.43 11.01 -29.26
CA VAL A 15 -9.78 12.31 -29.54
C VAL A 15 -10.40 13.45 -28.72
N GLU A 16 -11.72 13.39 -28.53
CA GLU A 16 -12.55 14.39 -27.85
C GLU A 16 -12.34 14.39 -26.33
N ARG A 17 -11.81 13.30 -25.78
CA ARG A 17 -11.51 13.15 -24.35
C ARG A 17 -10.03 13.30 -24.02
N ARG A 18 -9.17 13.54 -25.03
CA ARG A 18 -7.74 13.73 -24.82
C ARG A 18 -7.50 14.98 -24.00
N HIS A 19 -6.90 14.80 -22.83
CA HIS A 19 -6.47 15.91 -22.00
C HIS A 19 -5.29 16.64 -22.65
N GLY A 20 -5.31 17.97 -22.60
CA GLY A 20 -4.15 18.77 -22.98
C GLY A 20 -2.97 18.44 -22.07
N GLY A 21 -1.84 18.04 -22.66
CA GLY A 21 -0.60 17.83 -21.92
C GLY A 21 0.01 19.15 -21.42
N GLY A 22 1.05 19.04 -20.60
CA GLY A 22 1.88 20.17 -20.19
C GLY A 22 2.00 20.36 -18.68
N LEU A 23 3.04 21.08 -18.27
CA LEU A 23 3.41 21.25 -16.86
C LEU A 23 2.30 21.93 -16.04
N ARG A 24 1.58 22.89 -16.63
CA ARG A 24 0.47 23.58 -15.96
C ARG A 24 -0.72 22.64 -15.67
N ALA A 25 -1.07 21.78 -16.61
CA ALA A 25 -2.13 20.78 -16.43
C ALA A 25 -1.72 19.77 -15.34
N PHE A 26 -0.48 19.29 -15.38
CA PHE A 26 0.09 18.41 -14.36
C PHE A 26 0.02 19.02 -12.94
N VAL A 27 0.47 20.27 -12.77
CA VAL A 27 0.43 20.96 -11.47
C VAL A 27 -1.00 21.17 -11.00
N THR A 28 -1.93 21.49 -11.91
CA THR A 28 -3.34 21.72 -11.58
C THR A 28 -4.02 20.44 -11.10
N SER A 29 -3.85 19.33 -11.83
CA SER A 29 -4.36 18.01 -11.45
C SER A 29 -3.72 17.52 -10.15
N GLY A 30 -2.40 17.72 -9.98
CA GLY A 30 -1.70 17.39 -8.74
C GLY A 30 -2.27 18.17 -7.54
N ARG A 31 -2.53 19.47 -7.70
CA ARG A 31 -3.15 20.29 -6.66
C ARG A 31 -4.59 19.87 -6.35
N GLN A 32 -5.35 19.43 -7.34
CA GLN A 32 -6.71 18.93 -7.14
C GLN A 32 -6.72 17.61 -6.36
N VAL A 33 -5.83 16.68 -6.72
CA VAL A 33 -5.63 15.41 -6.00
C VAL A 33 -5.21 15.66 -4.55
N LEU A 34 -4.23 16.54 -4.32
CA LEU A 34 -3.75 16.86 -2.97
C LEU A 34 -4.75 17.66 -2.11
N ARG A 35 -5.79 18.24 -2.72
CA ARG A 35 -6.89 18.89 -1.99
C ARG A 35 -7.93 17.91 -1.48
N GLN A 36 -7.98 16.68 -1.99
CA GLN A 36 -8.92 15.67 -1.53
C GLN A 36 -8.45 15.09 -0.19
N ARG A 37 -9.21 15.37 0.88
CA ARG A 37 -8.83 15.02 2.25
C ARG A 37 -8.69 13.51 2.45
N ARG A 38 -9.65 12.73 1.97
CA ARG A 38 -9.62 11.26 2.08
C ARG A 38 -8.46 10.65 1.30
N TYR A 39 -8.18 11.16 0.10
CA TYR A 39 -7.00 10.78 -0.67
C TYR A 39 -5.70 11.00 0.12
N ILE A 40 -5.54 12.16 0.76
CA ILE A 40 -4.38 12.46 1.62
C ILE A 40 -4.28 11.48 2.80
N GLY A 41 -5.42 11.10 3.40
CA GLY A 41 -5.46 10.09 4.46
C GLY A 41 -4.83 8.76 4.01
N TYR A 42 -5.21 8.27 2.82
CA TYR A 42 -4.59 7.06 2.25
C TYR A 42 -3.11 7.23 1.93
N VAL A 43 -2.72 8.37 1.35
CA VAL A 43 -1.31 8.67 1.04
C VAL A 43 -0.44 8.67 2.29
N LEU A 44 -0.92 9.24 3.40
CA LEU A 44 -0.21 9.25 4.68
C LEU A 44 -0.06 7.84 5.26
N VAL A 45 -1.14 7.06 5.28
CA VAL A 45 -1.11 5.67 5.78
C VAL A 45 -0.12 4.83 4.96
N SER A 46 -0.21 4.88 3.64
CA SER A 46 0.67 4.10 2.76
C SER A 46 2.14 4.55 2.83
N GLY A 47 2.39 5.86 2.86
CA GLY A 47 3.75 6.41 2.99
C GLY A 47 4.39 6.03 4.32
N ALA A 48 3.64 6.14 5.41
CA ALA A 48 4.11 5.77 6.74
C ALA A 48 4.35 4.26 6.89
N ALA A 49 3.46 3.42 6.35
CA ALA A 49 3.65 1.97 6.36
C ALA A 49 4.93 1.56 5.61
N MET A 50 5.16 2.13 4.43
CA MET A 50 6.40 1.89 3.67
C MET A 50 7.63 2.39 4.44
N GLY A 51 7.51 3.56 5.06
CA GLY A 51 8.55 4.13 5.91
C GLY A 51 8.97 3.23 7.07
N ALA A 52 8.00 2.65 7.78
CA ALA A 52 8.28 1.74 8.89
C ALA A 52 9.02 0.48 8.45
N VAL A 53 8.64 -0.11 7.31
CA VAL A 53 9.33 -1.27 6.72
C VAL A 53 10.77 -0.92 6.38
N PHE A 54 11.00 0.23 5.74
CA PHE A 54 12.36 0.66 5.38
C PHE A 54 13.22 1.03 6.59
N ALA A 55 12.64 1.62 7.64
CA ALA A 55 13.33 1.82 8.91
C ALA A 55 13.82 0.48 9.47
N TYR A 56 12.94 -0.53 9.55
CA TYR A 56 13.30 -1.87 10.01
C TYR A 56 14.42 -2.51 9.19
N VAL A 57 14.31 -2.48 7.86
CA VAL A 57 15.32 -3.07 6.97
C VAL A 57 16.67 -2.36 7.12
N ALA A 58 16.67 -1.03 7.27
CA ALA A 58 17.89 -0.25 7.39
C ALA A 58 18.61 -0.42 8.74
N THR A 59 17.88 -0.58 9.85
CA THR A 59 18.48 -0.55 11.19
C THR A 59 18.48 -1.86 11.96
N SER A 60 17.71 -2.86 11.55
CA SER A 60 17.67 -4.15 12.26
C SER A 60 19.04 -4.82 12.34
N ALA A 61 19.89 -4.67 11.31
CA ALA A 61 21.26 -5.15 11.33
C ALA A 61 22.10 -4.52 12.45
N PHE A 62 22.04 -3.19 12.65
CA PHE A 62 22.76 -2.52 13.74
C PHE A 62 22.26 -2.98 15.11
N VAL A 63 20.94 -3.12 15.26
CA VAL A 63 20.34 -3.55 16.53
C VAL A 63 20.73 -4.99 16.85
N LEU A 64 20.58 -5.92 15.92
CA LEU A 64 20.80 -7.34 16.17
C LEU A 64 22.29 -7.71 16.14
N GLN A 65 23.06 -7.17 15.19
CA GLN A 65 24.49 -7.50 15.06
C GLN A 65 25.35 -6.62 15.98
N SER A 66 25.30 -5.29 15.85
CA SER A 66 26.20 -4.40 16.59
C SER A 66 25.84 -4.29 18.07
N MET A 67 24.55 -4.18 18.44
CA MET A 67 24.14 -4.00 19.84
C MET A 67 23.94 -5.32 20.60
N ASN A 68 23.30 -6.30 19.96
CA ASN A 68 23.01 -7.60 20.59
C ASN A 68 24.11 -8.66 20.33
N GLY A 69 25.14 -8.32 19.56
CA GLY A 69 26.27 -9.20 19.30
C GLY A 69 25.93 -10.43 18.46
N MET A 70 24.79 -10.44 17.74
CA MET A 70 24.49 -11.56 16.84
C MET A 70 25.52 -11.62 15.72
N SER A 71 25.99 -12.85 15.44
CA SER A 71 26.81 -13.07 14.26
C SER A 71 26.01 -12.76 12.97
N PRO A 72 26.68 -12.36 11.88
CA PRO A 72 26.01 -12.13 10.59
C PRO A 72 25.21 -13.34 10.09
N VAL A 73 25.64 -14.56 10.42
CA VAL A 73 24.96 -15.81 10.05
C VAL A 73 23.63 -15.95 10.80
N VAL A 74 23.63 -15.69 12.11
CA VAL A 74 22.40 -15.75 12.92
C VAL A 74 21.42 -14.65 12.52
N TYR A 75 21.91 -13.43 12.27
CA TYR A 75 21.07 -12.36 11.73
C TYR A 75 20.48 -12.72 10.36
N SER A 76 21.28 -13.29 9.46
CA SER A 76 20.80 -13.72 8.14
C SER A 76 19.74 -14.81 8.25
N ALA A 77 19.88 -15.73 9.21
CA ALA A 77 18.89 -16.76 9.49
C ALA A 77 17.59 -16.18 10.07
N ASP A 78 17.66 -15.21 10.99
CA ASP A 78 16.50 -14.51 11.53
C ASP A 78 15.74 -13.75 10.43
N PHE A 79 16.47 -12.99 9.60
CA PHE A 79 15.88 -12.25 8.49
C PHE A 79 15.24 -13.21 7.46
N ALA A 80 15.91 -14.33 7.15
CA ALA A 80 15.37 -15.36 6.27
C ALA A 80 14.13 -16.05 6.87
N ALA A 81 14.09 -16.30 8.17
CA ALA A 81 12.93 -16.88 8.85
C ALA A 81 11.72 -15.95 8.78
N ASN A 82 11.91 -14.64 8.99
CA ASN A 82 10.86 -13.63 8.81
C ASN A 82 10.33 -13.61 7.37
N ALA A 83 11.22 -13.58 6.37
CA ALA A 83 10.85 -13.63 4.96
C ALA A 83 10.13 -14.95 4.59
N ALA A 84 10.60 -16.09 5.12
CA ALA A 84 9.99 -17.39 4.91
C ALA A 84 8.60 -17.47 5.56
N GLY A 85 8.42 -16.91 6.77
CA GLY A 85 7.13 -16.84 7.46
C GLY A 85 6.09 -16.03 6.66
N MET A 86 6.48 -14.85 6.17
CA MET A 86 5.63 -14.04 5.29
C MET A 86 5.27 -14.80 4.00
N THR A 87 6.26 -15.45 3.38
CA THR A 87 6.07 -16.23 2.15
C THR A 87 5.17 -17.46 2.38
N ALA A 88 5.37 -18.19 3.47
CA ALA A 88 4.59 -19.37 3.81
C ALA A 88 3.13 -19.02 4.07
N ALA A 89 2.86 -17.94 4.82
CA ALA A 89 1.50 -17.46 5.04
C ALA A 89 0.78 -17.14 3.72
N ALA A 90 1.48 -16.48 2.79
CA ALA A 90 0.95 -16.19 1.45
C ALA A 90 0.68 -17.47 0.63
N LEU A 91 1.60 -18.44 0.66
CA LEU A 91 1.46 -19.71 -0.06
C LEU A 91 0.35 -20.58 0.51
N ILE A 92 0.17 -20.64 1.83
CA ILE A 92 -0.90 -21.37 2.49
C ILE A 92 -2.26 -20.80 2.07
N ALA A 93 -2.42 -19.48 2.14
CA ALA A 93 -3.63 -18.81 1.70
C ALA A 93 -3.95 -19.13 0.22
N ALA A 94 -2.93 -19.08 -0.64
CA ALA A 94 -3.09 -19.40 -2.05
C ALA A 94 -3.44 -20.87 -2.31
N ARG A 95 -2.82 -21.79 -1.58
CA ARG A 95 -3.05 -23.23 -1.70
C ARG A 95 -4.45 -23.62 -1.29
N LEU A 96 -4.95 -23.10 -0.17
CA LEU A 96 -6.30 -23.38 0.32
C LEU A 96 -7.37 -22.94 -0.68
N ALA A 97 -7.23 -21.73 -1.24
CA ALA A 97 -8.16 -21.23 -2.24
C ALA A 97 -8.09 -22.03 -3.56
N GLY A 98 -6.90 -22.47 -3.99
CA GLY A 98 -6.74 -23.32 -5.17
C GLY A 98 -7.37 -24.71 -5.01
N VAL A 99 -7.23 -25.34 -3.84
CA VAL A 99 -7.87 -26.63 -3.54
C VAL A 99 -9.39 -26.51 -3.53
N ALA A 100 -9.93 -25.44 -2.93
CA ALA A 100 -11.36 -25.17 -2.92
C ALA A 100 -11.92 -24.93 -4.34
N MET A 101 -11.18 -24.23 -5.21
CA MET A 101 -11.53 -24.06 -6.62
C MET A 101 -11.56 -25.39 -7.39
N LEU A 102 -10.54 -26.23 -7.22
CA LEU A 102 -10.45 -27.52 -7.88
C LEU A 102 -11.58 -28.47 -7.45
N ALA A 103 -11.88 -28.51 -6.16
CA ALA A 103 -13.02 -29.24 -5.61
C ALA A 103 -14.35 -28.77 -6.20
N GLY A 104 -14.54 -27.44 -6.30
CA GLY A 104 -15.70 -26.83 -6.94
C GLY A 104 -15.87 -27.17 -8.41
N ALA A 105 -14.76 -27.16 -9.16
CA ALA A 105 -14.75 -27.49 -10.58
C ALA A 105 -15.13 -28.96 -10.81
N LEU A 106 -14.59 -29.88 -10.01
CA LEU A 106 -14.78 -31.32 -10.19
C LEU A 106 -16.16 -31.82 -9.78
N TRP A 107 -16.77 -31.24 -8.74
CA TRP A 107 -18.03 -31.73 -8.17
C TRP A 107 -19.27 -30.87 -8.49
N TRP A 108 -19.08 -29.61 -8.88
CA TRP A 108 -20.18 -28.65 -9.10
C TRP A 108 -20.03 -27.79 -10.37
N ASP A 109 -19.16 -28.19 -11.30
CA ASP A 109 -18.95 -27.47 -12.57
C ASP A 109 -18.56 -25.99 -12.37
N THR A 110 -17.74 -25.75 -11.35
CA THR A 110 -17.16 -24.44 -11.00
C THR A 110 -18.22 -23.37 -10.67
N PRO A 111 -19.00 -23.55 -9.59
CA PRO A 111 -20.09 -22.64 -9.27
C PRO A 111 -19.57 -21.22 -9.07
N LEU A 112 -20.18 -20.26 -9.76
CA LEU A 112 -19.75 -18.85 -9.83
C LEU A 112 -19.48 -18.25 -8.44
N LEU A 113 -20.31 -18.57 -7.45
CA LEU A 113 -20.16 -18.06 -6.09
C LEU A 113 -18.88 -18.58 -5.41
N LEU A 114 -18.51 -19.84 -5.64
CA LEU A 114 -17.27 -20.42 -5.14
C LEU A 114 -16.05 -19.84 -5.85
N ALA A 115 -16.14 -19.58 -7.16
CA ALA A 115 -15.10 -18.89 -7.91
C ALA A 115 -14.88 -17.47 -7.37
N ILE A 116 -15.97 -16.72 -7.17
CA ILE A 116 -15.92 -15.36 -6.60
C ILE A 116 -15.32 -15.40 -5.19
N VAL A 117 -15.73 -16.33 -4.33
CA VAL A 117 -15.21 -16.44 -2.95
C VAL A 117 -13.73 -16.85 -2.94
N CYS A 118 -13.32 -17.84 -3.73
CA CYS A 118 -11.92 -18.27 -3.77
C CYS A 118 -11.01 -17.20 -4.38
N PHE A 119 -11.44 -16.55 -5.47
CA PHE A 119 -10.70 -15.42 -6.05
C PHE A 119 -10.70 -14.21 -5.11
N ALA A 120 -11.80 -13.94 -4.42
CA ALA A 120 -11.85 -12.92 -3.38
C ALA A 120 -10.84 -13.26 -2.29
N VAL A 121 -10.83 -14.47 -1.71
CA VAL A 121 -9.88 -14.87 -0.66
C VAL A 121 -8.42 -14.79 -1.14
N LEU A 122 -8.10 -15.23 -2.36
CA LEU A 122 -6.76 -15.13 -2.96
C LEU A 122 -6.31 -13.68 -3.16
N MET A 123 -7.15 -12.87 -3.80
CA MET A 123 -6.88 -11.45 -4.05
C MET A 123 -6.93 -10.62 -2.78
N THR A 124 -7.68 -11.05 -1.77
CA THR A 124 -7.79 -10.43 -0.45
C THR A 124 -6.53 -10.74 0.37
N ALA A 125 -6.05 -11.98 0.41
CA ALA A 125 -4.81 -12.32 1.13
C ALA A 125 -3.57 -11.62 0.56
N GLN A 126 -3.44 -11.52 -0.76
CA GLN A 126 -2.33 -10.81 -1.44
C GLN A 126 -2.56 -9.30 -1.55
N GLY A 127 -3.83 -8.88 -1.63
CA GLY A 127 -4.21 -7.53 -2.00
C GLY A 127 -4.85 -6.68 -0.90
N LEU A 128 -5.06 -7.22 0.31
CA LEU A 128 -5.78 -6.50 1.37
C LEU A 128 -5.10 -5.22 1.84
N ILE A 129 -3.77 -5.12 1.69
CA ILE A 129 -3.01 -4.03 2.30
C ILE A 129 -2.55 -3.03 1.23
N GLY A 130 -1.76 -3.48 0.24
CA GLY A 130 -1.21 -2.62 -0.80
C GLY A 130 -2.22 -2.15 -1.84
N PRO A 131 -2.79 -3.05 -2.67
CA PRO A 131 -3.67 -2.66 -3.75
C PRO A 131 -5.07 -2.23 -3.29
N ASN A 132 -5.60 -2.71 -2.15
CA ASN A 132 -6.83 -2.15 -1.58
C ASN A 132 -6.65 -0.71 -1.08
N GLY A 133 -5.54 -0.42 -0.40
CA GLY A 133 -5.18 0.95 -0.04
C GLY A 133 -5.01 1.84 -1.27
N GLY A 134 -4.33 1.33 -2.31
CA GLY A 134 -4.14 2.06 -3.57
C GLY A 134 -5.41 2.25 -4.39
N ALA A 135 -6.31 1.25 -4.39
CA ALA A 135 -7.60 1.32 -5.05
C ALA A 135 -8.55 2.28 -4.34
N LEU A 136 -8.61 2.21 -3.00
CA LEU A 136 -9.40 3.15 -2.19
C LEU A 136 -8.87 4.59 -2.33
N ALA A 137 -7.55 4.78 -2.34
CA ALA A 137 -6.97 6.08 -2.66
C ALA A 137 -7.39 6.56 -4.05
N SER A 138 -7.29 5.71 -5.07
CA SER A 138 -7.65 6.07 -6.44
C SER A 138 -9.15 6.37 -6.60
N ALA A 139 -10.00 5.70 -5.82
CA ALA A 139 -11.44 5.93 -5.80
C ALA A 139 -11.84 7.31 -5.26
N GLU A 140 -10.99 7.95 -4.46
CA GLU A 140 -11.20 9.32 -3.96
C GLU A 140 -10.85 10.39 -5.00
N VAL A 141 -10.16 10.03 -6.09
CA VAL A 141 -9.75 10.94 -7.18
C VAL A 141 -10.07 10.39 -8.58
N PRO A 142 -11.35 10.06 -8.87
CA PRO A 142 -11.74 9.39 -10.11
C PRO A 142 -11.53 10.25 -11.37
N GLU A 143 -11.50 11.57 -11.23
CA GLU A 143 -11.21 12.49 -12.34
C GLU A 143 -9.73 12.55 -12.72
N HIS A 144 -8.83 12.09 -11.83
CA HIS A 144 -7.38 12.18 -12.00
C HIS A 144 -6.65 10.88 -11.62
N PRO A 145 -7.02 9.72 -12.17
CA PRO A 145 -6.55 8.42 -11.68
C PRO A 145 -5.04 8.24 -11.87
N GLY A 146 -4.49 8.66 -13.01
CA GLY A 146 -3.05 8.59 -13.27
C GLY A 146 -2.22 9.47 -12.33
N THR A 147 -2.68 10.69 -12.06
CA THR A 147 -2.03 11.60 -11.10
C THR A 147 -2.14 11.06 -9.66
N GLY A 148 -3.30 10.49 -9.30
CA GLY A 148 -3.52 9.85 -8.00
C GLY A 148 -2.58 8.66 -7.75
N SER A 149 -2.41 7.76 -8.72
CA SER A 149 -1.47 6.65 -8.56
C SER A 149 -0.02 7.12 -8.53
N ALA A 150 0.35 8.12 -9.33
CA ALA A 150 1.70 8.68 -9.37
C ALA A 150 2.09 9.33 -8.04
N VAL A 151 1.24 10.17 -7.46
CA VAL A 151 1.50 10.84 -6.18
C VAL A 151 1.59 9.82 -5.04
N LEU A 152 0.69 8.83 -5.00
CA LEU A 152 0.70 7.78 -3.99
C LEU A 152 2.02 6.99 -4.01
N GLY A 153 2.44 6.52 -5.19
CA GLY A 153 3.70 5.79 -5.35
C GLY A 153 4.90 6.67 -5.04
N PHE A 154 4.91 7.93 -5.50
CA PHE A 154 5.98 8.89 -5.23
C PHE A 154 6.21 9.08 -3.73
N VAL A 155 5.14 9.28 -2.95
CA VAL A 155 5.24 9.44 -1.49
C VAL A 155 5.77 8.18 -0.81
N GLN A 156 5.32 7.00 -1.21
CA GLN A 156 5.81 5.73 -0.65
C GLN A 156 7.33 5.58 -0.87
N TRP A 157 7.80 5.82 -2.08
CA TRP A 157 9.21 5.65 -2.43
C TRP A 157 10.10 6.76 -1.87
N ILE A 158 9.61 7.99 -1.78
CA ILE A 158 10.34 9.06 -1.07
C ILE A 158 10.44 8.75 0.41
N ALA A 159 9.35 8.32 1.05
CA ALA A 159 9.39 7.95 2.47
C ALA A 159 10.44 6.86 2.71
N ALA A 160 10.44 5.81 1.88
CA ALA A 160 11.46 4.76 1.90
C ALA A 160 12.89 5.31 1.74
N GLY A 161 13.12 6.14 0.72
CA GLY A 161 14.45 6.68 0.40
C GLY A 161 14.99 7.67 1.43
N VAL A 162 14.12 8.40 2.13
CA VAL A 162 14.51 9.38 3.16
C VAL A 162 14.69 8.73 4.53
N ILE A 163 13.84 7.75 4.87
CA ILE A 163 13.88 7.13 6.20
C ILE A 163 15.15 6.31 6.40
N ALA A 164 15.64 5.60 5.38
CA ALA A 164 16.86 4.79 5.51
C ALA A 164 18.10 5.62 5.93
N PRO A 165 18.42 6.77 5.29
CA PRO A 165 19.47 7.68 5.77
C PRO A 165 19.23 8.20 7.19
N ILE A 166 18.01 8.64 7.52
CA ILE A 166 17.68 9.17 8.86
C ILE A 166 17.88 8.09 9.93
N ALA A 167 17.49 6.86 9.62
CA ALA A 167 17.65 5.72 10.51
C ALA A 167 19.12 5.41 10.77
N GLY A 168 19.98 5.59 9.76
CA GLY A 168 21.43 5.45 9.87
C GLY A 168 22.14 6.56 10.68
N LEU A 169 21.58 7.78 10.75
CA LEU A 169 22.16 8.88 11.55
C LEU A 169 22.23 8.58 13.04
N GLY A 170 21.42 7.64 13.50
CA GLY A 170 21.34 7.20 14.89
C GLY A 170 22.54 6.43 15.42
N GLY A 171 23.41 5.94 14.53
CA GLY A 171 24.58 5.13 14.88
C GLY A 171 24.24 3.73 15.40
N GLU A 172 25.29 3.00 15.79
CA GLU A 172 25.18 1.58 16.16
C GLU A 172 25.01 1.34 17.68
N HIS A 173 24.99 2.39 18.48
CA HIS A 173 25.05 2.29 19.94
C HIS A 173 23.68 2.26 20.61
N THR A 174 22.60 2.54 19.88
CA THR A 174 21.24 2.61 20.45
C THR A 174 20.15 2.28 19.44
N ALA A 175 19.13 1.55 19.87
CA ALA A 175 17.94 1.25 19.09
C ALA A 175 16.87 2.38 19.11
N VAL A 176 17.12 3.45 19.88
CA VAL A 176 16.19 4.59 20.02
C VAL A 176 15.80 5.23 18.68
N PRO A 177 16.72 5.49 17.73
CA PRO A 177 16.40 6.06 16.41
C PRO A 177 15.42 5.19 15.61
N MET A 178 15.62 3.87 15.61
CA MET A 178 14.71 2.91 14.98
C MET A 178 13.32 2.97 15.62
N ALA A 179 13.25 2.92 16.95
CA ALA A 179 11.99 2.96 17.69
C ALA A 179 11.23 4.27 17.44
N LEU A 180 11.92 5.42 17.48
CA LEU A 180 11.31 6.73 17.22
C LEU A 180 10.78 6.83 15.79
N LEU A 181 11.52 6.34 14.79
CA LEU A 181 11.04 6.33 13.40
C LEU A 181 9.80 5.47 13.23
N MET A 182 9.79 4.26 13.81
CA MET A 182 8.63 3.38 13.73
C MET A 182 7.42 3.97 14.45
N ILE A 183 7.61 4.53 15.66
CA ILE A 183 6.53 5.20 16.41
C ILE A 183 6.01 6.41 15.64
N THR A 184 6.89 7.20 15.03
CA THR A 184 6.50 8.36 14.22
C THR A 184 5.71 7.94 13.00
N CYS A 185 6.13 6.87 12.31
CA CYS A 185 5.38 6.31 11.19
C CYS A 185 3.99 5.81 11.64
N VAL A 186 3.90 5.10 12.76
CA VAL A 186 2.62 4.65 13.31
C VAL A 186 1.74 5.85 13.65
N ALA A 187 2.27 6.87 14.31
CA ALA A 187 1.52 8.09 14.63
C ALA A 187 1.04 8.83 13.37
N LEU A 188 1.87 8.96 12.34
CA LEU A 188 1.50 9.54 11.04
C LEU A 188 0.41 8.72 10.35
N SER A 189 0.50 7.39 10.40
CA SER A 189 -0.54 6.49 9.90
C SER A 189 -1.85 6.68 10.67
N MET A 190 -1.79 6.83 12.00
CA MET A 190 -2.97 7.10 12.83
C MET A 190 -3.62 8.44 12.45
N VAL A 191 -2.84 9.49 12.19
CA VAL A 191 -3.36 10.76 11.67
C VAL A 191 -4.06 10.56 10.32
N GLY A 192 -3.46 9.78 9.41
CA GLY A 192 -4.09 9.43 8.14
C GLY A 192 -5.42 8.70 8.32
N LEU A 193 -5.50 7.75 9.26
CA LEU A 193 -6.74 7.06 9.61
C LEU A 193 -7.80 8.00 10.23
N LEU A 194 -7.39 8.96 11.06
CA LEU A 194 -8.29 9.96 11.62
C LEU A 194 -8.83 10.91 10.55
N ILE A 195 -8.05 11.22 9.51
CA ILE A 195 -8.50 11.99 8.34
C ILE A 195 -9.51 11.19 7.51
N LEU A 196 -9.39 9.86 7.49
CA LEU A 196 -10.32 8.94 6.82
C LEU A 196 -11.61 8.69 7.63
N ALA A 197 -11.64 9.04 8.92
CA ALA A 197 -12.79 8.78 9.78
C ALA A 197 -14.05 9.51 9.25
N PRO A 198 -15.23 8.85 9.24
CA PRO A 198 -16.44 9.47 8.72
C PRO A 198 -16.79 10.76 9.46
N THR A 199 -17.01 11.85 8.72
CA THR A 199 -17.63 13.06 9.26
C THR A 199 -19.12 12.81 9.49
N ARG A 200 -19.69 13.35 10.57
CA ARG A 200 -21.11 13.19 10.98
C ARG A 200 -22.15 13.48 9.87
N GLU A 201 -21.75 14.09 8.76
CA GLU A 201 -22.59 14.41 7.60
C GLU A 201 -22.83 13.21 6.66
N ASP A 202 -22.01 12.15 6.73
CA ASP A 202 -22.11 10.96 5.88
C ASP A 202 -23.17 9.94 6.37
N VAL A 203 -23.82 10.19 7.52
CA VAL A 203 -24.89 9.33 8.04
C VAL A 203 -26.21 9.73 7.37
N PRO A 204 -26.85 8.86 6.56
CA PRO A 204 -28.16 9.17 5.99
C PRO A 204 -29.14 9.41 7.14
N ARG A 205 -29.70 10.62 7.21
CA ARG A 205 -30.75 10.94 8.19
C ARG A 205 -31.96 10.08 7.88
N ILE A 206 -32.18 9.05 8.70
CA ILE A 206 -33.41 8.24 8.68
C ILE A 206 -34.53 9.07 9.31
N ASN A 207 -34.93 10.17 8.68
CA ASN A 207 -36.07 10.98 9.11
C ASN A 207 -37.14 10.92 8.03
N GLY A 208 -38.17 10.09 8.24
CA GLY A 208 -39.40 10.17 7.45
C GLY A 208 -40.21 8.91 7.18
N ALA A 209 -40.13 7.84 7.99
CA ALA A 209 -40.95 6.63 7.78
C ALA A 209 -41.93 6.29 8.91
N LEU A 210 -42.10 7.17 9.90
CA LEU A 210 -43.09 7.01 10.97
C LEU A 210 -43.78 8.36 11.23
N ALA A 211 -44.67 8.76 10.33
CA ALA A 211 -45.69 9.77 10.57
C ALA A 211 -46.99 9.30 9.92
#